data_AF-A0A839H4N9-F1
#
_entry.id   AF-A0A839H4N9-F1
#
_cell.length_a   1.000
_cell.length_b   1.000
_cell.length_c   1.000
_cell.angle_alpha   90.00
_cell.angle_beta   90.00
_cell.angle_gamma   90.00
#
_symmetry.space_group_name_H-M   'P 1'
#
loop_
_entity.id
_entity.type
_entity.pdbx_description
1 polymer ?
#
loop_
_entity_poly.entity_id
_entity_poly.type
_entity_poly.pdbx_seq_one_letter_code
_entity_poly.pdbx_strand_id
1 'polypeptide(L)' 'MTTIELSNEIEQRLAQLAVRSGTTTAALLNDFIEQGIADMEAGYHALTVLERVHTGQESIHSTAAVRIALELDC' A
#
# COMPACT_ATOMS: atom_id res chain seq x y z
N MET A 1 -8.21 -22.35 -0.78
CA MET A 1 -9.34 -21.62 -1.38
C MET A 1 -9.98 -20.84 -0.25
N THR A 2 -9.90 -19.52 -0.33
CA THR A 2 -10.46 -18.61 0.68
C THR A 2 -11.73 -18.02 0.08
N THR A 3 -12.85 -18.12 0.80
CA THR A 3 -14.11 -17.48 0.40
C THR A 3 -14.18 -16.12 1.10
N ILE A 4 -14.42 -15.06 0.32
CA ILE A 4 -14.53 -13.69 0.82
C ILE A 4 -15.94 -13.22 0.47
N GLU A 5 -16.69 -12.75 1.47
CA GLU A 5 -17.97 -12.10 1.23
C GLU A 5 -17.75 -10.61 0.99
N LEU A 6 -18.20 -10.14 -0.17
CA LEU A 6 -18.12 -8.74 -0.57
C LEU A 6 -19.53 -8.14 -0.56
N SER A 7 -19.64 -6.85 -0.30
CA SER A 7 -20.91 -6.16 -0.48
C SER A 7 -21.26 -6.10 -1.97
N ASN A 8 -22.55 -6.08 -2.28
CA ASN A 8 -23.04 -5.96 -3.66
C ASN A 8 -22.42 -4.76 -4.41
N GLU A 9 -22.18 -3.65 -3.72
CA GLU A 9 -21.54 -2.47 -4.30
C GLU A 9 -20.10 -2.77 -4.75
N ILE A 10 -19.32 -3.44 -3.90
CA ILE A 10 -17.93 -3.78 -4.20
C ILE A 10 -17.85 -4.82 -5.31
N GLU A 11 -18.72 -5.82 -5.31
CA GLU A 11 -18.79 -6.80 -6.41
C GLU A 11 -19.09 -6.13 -7.76
N GLN A 12 -20.03 -5.19 -7.80
CA GLN A 12 -20.36 -4.45 -9.02
C GLN A 12 -19.18 -3.61 -9.51
N ARG A 13 -18.48 -2.93 -8.60
CA ARG A 13 -17.29 -2.13 -8.94
C ARG A 13 -16.17 -3.02 -9.48
N LEU A 14 -15.93 -4.16 -8.84
CA LEU A 14 -14.91 -5.12 -9.25
C LEU A 14 -15.23 -5.73 -10.63
N ALA A 15 -16.50 -6.08 -10.89
CA ALA A 15 -16.94 -6.56 -12.18
C ALA A 15 -16.74 -5.51 -13.30
N GLN A 16 -17.06 -4.24 -13.04
CA GLN A 16 -16.82 -3.15 -14.00
C GLN A 16 -15.32 -2.96 -14.30
N LEU A 17 -14.46 -3.05 -13.29
CA LEU A 17 -13.01 -2.94 -13.46
C LEU A 17 -12.43 -4.13 -14.24
N ALA A 18 -12.94 -5.34 -13.99
CA ALA A 18 -12.52 -6.54 -14.70
C ALA A 18 -12.83 -6.44 -16.20
N VAL A 19 -14.04 -5.97 -16.55
CA VAL A 19 -14.44 -5.72 -17.95
C VAL A 19 -13.52 -4.70 -18.63
N ARG A 20 -13.22 -3.59 -17.95
CA ARG A 20 -12.33 -2.54 -18.51
C ARG A 20 -10.90 -3.03 -18.72
N SER A 21 -10.44 -3.94 -17.86
CA SER A 21 -9.07 -4.46 -17.88
C SER A 21 -8.92 -5.71 -18.75
N GLY A 22 -10.01 -6.24 -19.31
CA GLY A 22 -10.00 -7.45 -20.13
C GLY A 22 -9.67 -8.73 -19.33
N THR A 23 -9.96 -8.74 -18.03
CA THR A 23 -9.67 -9.87 -17.13
C THR A 23 -10.94 -10.38 -16.44
N THR A 24 -10.82 -11.45 -15.65
CA THR A 24 -11.93 -11.96 -14.84
C THR A 24 -11.97 -11.29 -13.48
N THR A 25 -13.15 -11.20 -12.86
CA THR A 25 -13.33 -10.69 -11.49
C THR A 25 -12.42 -11.41 -10.49
N ALA A 26 -12.28 -12.74 -10.62
CA ALA A 26 -11.45 -13.55 -9.73
C ALA A 26 -9.94 -13.24 -9.89
N ALA A 27 -9.47 -13.12 -11.14
CA ALA A 27 -8.08 -12.75 -11.40
C ALA A 27 -7.76 -11.34 -10.86
N LEU A 28 -8.63 -10.36 -11.13
CA LEU A 28 -8.47 -9.00 -10.63
C LEU A 28 -8.51 -8.93 -9.09
N LEU A 29 -9.36 -9.73 -8.44
CA LEU A 29 -9.40 -9.80 -6.98
C LEU A 29 -8.10 -10.35 -6.40
N ASN A 30 -7.54 -11.40 -7.00
CA ASN A 30 -6.26 -11.96 -6.55
C ASN A 30 -5.14 -10.92 -6.68
N ASP A 31 -5.03 -10.26 -7.83
CA ASP A 31 -4.03 -9.22 -8.05
C ASP A 31 -4.16 -8.08 -7.02
N PHE A 32 -5.39 -7.63 -6.73
CA PHE A 32 -5.63 -6.61 -5.73
C PHE A 32 -5.29 -7.07 -4.31
N ILE A 33 -5.54 -8.33 -3.95
CA ILE A 33 -5.17 -8.84 -2.63
C ILE A 33 -3.64 -8.93 -2.51
N GLU A 34 -2.95 -9.43 -3.54
CA GLU A 34 -1.49 -9.52 -3.53
C GLU A 34 -0.83 -8.13 -3.40
N GLN A 35 -1.30 -7.15 -4.18
CA GLN A 35 -0.82 -5.77 -4.08
C GLN A 35 -1.23 -5.11 -2.75
N GLY A 36 -2.47 -5.33 -2.32
CA GLY A 36 -3.01 -4.75 -1.10
C GLY A 36 -2.31 -5.23 0.17
N ILE A 37 -1.78 -6.45 0.19
CA ILE A 37 -0.97 -6.95 1.32
C ILE A 37 0.30 -6.11 1.46
N ALA A 38 1.02 -5.86 0.37
CA ALA A 38 2.24 -5.04 0.41
C ALA A 38 1.94 -3.60 0.89
N ASP A 39 0.83 -3.01 0.44
CA ASP A 39 0.40 -1.68 0.89
C ASP A 39 0.01 -1.67 2.38
N MET A 40 -0.66 -2.72 2.86
CA MET A 40 -1.01 -2.87 4.28
C MET A 40 0.23 -3.01 5.16
N GLU A 41 1.21 -3.81 4.74
CA GLU A 41 2.49 -3.98 5.43
C GLU A 41 3.25 -2.66 5.51
N ALA A 42 3.34 -1.93 4.40
CA ALA A 42 3.91 -0.58 4.37
C ALA A 42 3.15 0.39 5.31
N GLY A 43 1.82 0.28 5.36
CA GLY A 43 0.97 1.03 6.29
C GLY A 43 1.30 0.76 7.76
N TYR A 44 1.51 -0.50 8.15
CA TYR A 44 1.92 -0.85 9.51
C TYR A 44 3.30 -0.27 9.86
N HIS A 45 4.25 -0.32 8.93
CA HIS A 45 5.56 0.32 9.11
C HIS A 45 5.45 1.83 9.27
N ALA A 46 4.59 2.49 8.49
CA ALA A 46 4.35 3.92 8.58
C ALA A 46 3.76 4.31 9.94
N LEU A 47 2.85 3.51 10.50
CA LEU A 47 2.31 3.75 11.85
C LEU A 47 3.41 3.73 12.92
N THR A 48 4.36 2.79 12.83
CA THR A 48 5.50 2.74 13.76
C THR A 48 6.41 3.98 13.61
N VAL A 49 6.65 4.44 12.39
CA VAL A 49 7.40 5.69 12.14
C VAL A 49 6.66 6.89 12.74
N LEU A 50 5.34 6.98 12.50
CA LEU A 50 4.49 8.06 13.02
C LEU A 50 4.51 8.12 14.55
N GLU A 51 4.47 6.97 15.22
CA GLU A 51 4.58 6.91 16.69
C GLU A 51 5.93 7.46 17.16
N ARG A 52 7.05 7.06 16.55
CA ARG A 52 8.39 7.57 16.91
C ARG A 52 8.52 9.07 16.66
N VAL A 53 7.92 9.59 15.60
CA VAL A 53 7.88 11.03 15.34
C VAL A 53 7.08 11.73 16.44
N HIS A 54 5.91 11.19 16.80
CA HIS A 54 5.03 11.77 17.83
C HIS A 54 5.69 11.80 19.21
N THR A 55 6.46 10.77 19.56
CA THR A 55 7.17 10.67 20.84
C THR A 55 8.56 11.32 20.83
N GLY A 56 9.00 11.87 19.70
CA GLY A 56 10.32 12.49 19.55
C GLY A 56 11.49 11.49 19.56
N GLN A 57 11.23 10.23 19.24
CA GLN A 57 12.20 9.14 19.18
C GLN A 57 12.75 8.88 17.77
N GLU A 58 12.18 9.51 16.74
CA GLU A 58 12.69 9.41 15.37
C GLU A 58 14.01 10.19 15.21
N SER A 59 14.92 9.66 14.38
CA SER A 59 16.23 10.27 14.20
C SER A 59 16.13 11.59 13.44
N ILE A 60 16.80 12.64 13.93
CA ILE A 60 16.89 13.93 13.26
C ILE A 60 18.17 13.96 12.41
N HIS A 61 18.01 14.20 11.12
CA HIS A 61 19.11 14.31 10.16
C HIS A 61 19.19 15.73 9.60
N SER A 62 20.41 16.19 9.30
CA SER A 62 20.58 17.46 8.57
C SER A 62 20.13 17.29 7.12
N THR A 63 19.66 18.38 6.51
CA THR A 63 19.25 18.37 5.09
C THR A 63 20.39 17.89 4.19
N ALA A 64 21.64 18.27 4.47
CA ALA A 64 22.80 17.81 3.70
C ALA A 64 22.99 16.28 3.78
N ALA A 65 22.86 15.69 4.99
CA ALA A 65 22.98 14.26 5.17
C ALA A 65 21.86 13.49 4.44
N VAL A 66 20.63 14.00 4.46
CA VAL A 66 19.49 13.39 3.75
C VAL A 66 19.70 13.45 2.24
N ARG A 67 20.19 14.56 1.69
CA ARG A 67 20.40 14.68 0.24
C ARG A 67 21.49 13.75 -0.28
N ILE A 68 22.57 13.54 0.48
CA ILE A 68 23.59 12.53 0.16
C ILE A 68 22.98 11.12 0.18
N ALA A 69 22.22 10.78 1.23
CA ALA A 69 21.60 9.46 1.38
C ALA A 69 20.58 9.12 0.27
N LEU A 70 19.92 10.14 -0.28
CA LEU A 70 18.97 10.01 -1.40
C LEU A 70 19.65 10.18 -2.77
N GLU A 71 20.98 10.26 -2.83
CA GLU A 71 21.75 10.41 -4.07
C GLU A 71 21.39 11.70 -4.86
N LEU A 72 20.95 12.74 -4.16
CA LEU A 72 20.56 14.04 -4.74
C LEU A 72 21.70 15.06 -4.79
N ASP A 73 22.83 14.75 -4.16
CA ASP A 73 24.10 15.47 -4.25
C ASP A 73 25.20 14.45 -4.54
N CYS A 74 25.88 14.63 -5.68
CA CYS A 74 27.01 13.82 -6.13
C CYS A 74 28.33 14.47 -5.73
#